data_AF-A0A3D1MGA4-F1
#
_entry.id   AF-A0A3D1MGA4-F1
#
_cell.length_a   1.000
_cell.length_b   1.000
_cell.length_c   1.000
_cell.angle_alpha   90.00
_cell.angle_beta   90.00
_cell.angle_gamma   90.00
#
_symmetry.space_group_name_H-M   'P 1'
#
loop_
_entity.id
_entity.type
_entity.pdbx_description
1 polymer ?
#
loop_
_entity_poly.entity_id
_entity_poly.type
_entity_poly.pdbx_seq_one_letter_code
_entity_poly.pdbx_strand_id
1 'polypeptide(L)' 'MRKEPYFMQELHKQREREARILRTRFRGDFNAYWQWTMGCLTKSLKEQGYRIENSKSGVGRLMKERNARVNKK' A
#
# COMPACT_ATOMS: atom_id res chain seq x y z
N MET A 1 -6.06 26.21 23.39
CA MET A 1 -6.49 25.28 22.32
C MET A 1 -5.86 25.72 20.99
N ARG A 2 -4.92 24.95 20.42
CA ARG A 2 -4.42 25.22 19.06
C ARG A 2 -5.49 24.77 18.06
N LYS A 3 -6.00 25.70 17.25
CA LYS A 3 -6.91 25.36 16.15
C LYS A 3 -6.11 24.68 15.04
N GLU A 4 -6.66 23.59 14.51
CA GLU A 4 -6.05 22.84 13.42
C GLU A 4 -5.97 23.73 12.17
N PRO A 5 -4.80 23.83 11.52
CA PRO A 5 -4.62 24.71 10.37
C PRO A 5 -5.56 24.30 9.24
N TYR A 6 -6.10 25.29 8.53
CA TYR A 6 -7.12 25.12 7.48
C TYR A 6 -6.75 24.04 6.44
N PHE A 7 -5.48 23.94 6.06
CA PHE A 7 -5.02 22.93 5.09
C PHE A 7 -5.25 21.49 5.56
N MET A 8 -5.13 21.21 6.87
CA MET A 8 -5.37 19.87 7.43
C MET A 8 -6.84 19.50 7.37
N GLN A 9 -7.74 20.48 7.53
CA GLN A 9 -9.18 20.26 7.39
C GLN A 9 -9.56 19.92 5.94
N GLU A 10 -8.95 20.59 4.96
CA GLU A 10 -9.13 20.29 3.53
C GLU A 10 -8.64 18.86 3.21
N LEU A 11 -7.47 18.49 3.77
CA LEU A 11 -6.88 17.15 3.63
C LEU A 11 -7.77 16.06 4.24
N HIS A 12 -8.36 16.32 5.41
CA HIS A 12 -9.28 15.38 6.05
C HIS A 12 -10.55 15.18 5.21
N LYS A 13 -11.15 16.28 4.71
CA LYS A 13 -12.31 16.21 3.80
C LYS A 13 -12.00 15.43 2.52
N GLN A 14 -10.81 15.62 1.95
CA GLN A 14 -10.38 14.89 0.77
C GLN A 14 -10.22 13.39 1.06
N ARG A 15 -9.57 13.02 2.16
CA ARG A 15 -9.39 11.61 2.58
C ARG A 15 -10.73 10.93 2.87
N GLU A 16 -11.67 11.61 3.50
CA GLU A 16 -13.02 11.09 3.73
C GLU A 16 -13.78 10.84 2.42
N ARG A 17 -13.66 11.75 1.45
CA ARG A 17 -14.27 11.61 0.13
C ARG A 17 -13.71 10.40 -0.61
N GLU A 18 -12.39 10.25 -0.62
CA GLU A 18 -11.71 9.10 -1.24
C GLU A 18 -12.10 7.79 -0.56
N ALA A 19 -12.13 7.77 0.79
CA ALA A 19 -12.58 6.61 1.55
C ALA A 19 -14.04 6.24 1.24
N ARG A 20 -14.93 7.22 1.06
CA ARG A 20 -16.32 6.99 0.68
C ARG A 20 -16.43 6.40 -0.73
N ILE A 21 -15.68 6.93 -1.70
CA ILE A 21 -15.63 6.40 -3.07
C ILE A 21 -15.16 4.94 -3.05
N LEU A 22 -14.10 4.64 -2.30
CA LEU A 22 -13.58 3.29 -2.14
C LEU A 22 -14.63 2.38 -1.49
N ARG A 23 -15.28 2.80 -0.40
CA ARG A 23 -16.35 2.00 0.24
C ARG A 23 -17.51 1.70 -0.71
N THR A 24 -17.95 2.68 -1.50
CA THR A 24 -19.02 2.48 -2.49
C THR A 24 -18.57 1.53 -3.60
N ARG A 25 -17.36 1.71 -4.13
CA ARG A 25 -16.82 0.90 -5.22
C ARG A 25 -16.58 -0.54 -4.81
N PHE A 26 -16.14 -0.77 -3.57
CA PHE A 26 -15.83 -2.10 -3.03
C PHE A 26 -16.93 -2.65 -2.12
N ARG A 27 -18.13 -2.04 -2.08
CA ARG A 27 -19.30 -2.45 -1.28
C ARG A 27 -18.99 -2.78 0.19
N GLY A 28 -18.01 -2.11 0.79
CA GLY A 28 -17.57 -2.37 2.17
C GLY A 28 -16.43 -3.39 2.31
N ASP A 29 -16.13 -4.19 1.29
CA ASP A 29 -15.05 -5.20 1.29
C ASP A 29 -13.69 -4.60 0.91
N PHE A 30 -13.52 -3.28 1.02
CA PHE A 30 -12.27 -2.60 0.68
C PHE A 30 -11.06 -3.23 1.39
N ASN A 31 -11.20 -3.59 2.67
CA ASN A 31 -10.11 -4.26 3.40
C ASN A 31 -9.80 -5.64 2.82
N ALA A 32 -10.80 -6.45 2.50
CA ALA A 32 -10.59 -7.77 1.92
C ALA A 32 -9.93 -7.66 0.52
N TYR A 33 -10.42 -6.74 -0.31
CA TYR A 33 -9.85 -6.48 -1.63
C TYR A 33 -8.42 -5.92 -1.56
N TRP A 34 -8.15 -5.02 -0.60
CA TRP A 34 -6.81 -4.48 -0.38
C TRP A 34 -5.83 -5.56 0.08
N GLN A 35 -6.22 -6.43 1.02
CA GLN A 35 -5.41 -7.56 1.46
C GLN A 35 -5.13 -8.53 0.31
N TRP A 36 -6.14 -8.85 -0.50
CA TRP A 36 -5.98 -9.68 -1.68
C TRP A 36 -5.01 -9.05 -2.70
N THR A 37 -5.18 -7.76 -2.99
CA THR A 37 -4.31 -7.02 -3.91
C THR A 37 -2.87 -7.00 -3.43
N MET A 38 -2.65 -6.72 -2.13
CA MET A 38 -1.32 -6.76 -1.51
C MET A 38 -0.70 -8.16 -1.55
N GLY A 39 -1.50 -9.22 -1.39
CA GLY A 39 -1.07 -10.60 -1.53
C GLY A 39 -0.58 -10.94 -2.93
N CYS A 40 -1.38 -10.59 -3.96
CA CYS A 40 -1.00 -10.76 -5.37
C CYS A 40 0.27 -9.97 -5.72
N LEU A 41 0.33 -8.70 -5.33
CA LEU A 41 1.48 -7.83 -5.58
C LEU A 41 2.75 -8.38 -4.92
N THR A 42 2.66 -8.79 -3.65
CA THR A 42 3.79 -9.37 -2.91
C THR A 42 4.30 -10.65 -3.59
N LYS A 43 3.39 -11.49 -4.10
CA LYS A 43 3.77 -12.71 -4.82
C LYS A 43 4.53 -12.39 -6.12
N SER A 44 3.98 -11.53 -6.97
CA SER A 44 4.61 -11.16 -8.24
C SER A 44 5.97 -10.49 -8.03
N LEU A 45 6.10 -9.65 -7.00
CA LEU A 45 7.38 -9.01 -6.66
C LEU A 45 8.42 -10.04 -6.21
N LYS A 46 8.04 -11.02 -5.39
CA LYS A 46 8.96 -12.12 -5.01
C LYS A 46 9.43 -12.93 -6.21
N GLU A 47 8.53 -13.24 -7.15
CA GLU A 47 8.89 -13.94 -8.40
C GLU A 47 9.89 -13.15 -9.24
N GLN A 48 9.81 -11.82 -9.20
CA GLN A 48 10.77 -10.91 -9.84
C GLN A 48 12.06 -10.68 -9.02
N GLY A 49 12.20 -11.34 -7.87
CA GLY A 49 13.34 -11.21 -6.98
C GLY A 49 13.34 -9.91 -6.17
N TYR A 50 12.17 -9.38 -5.83
CA TYR A 50 12.02 -8.25 -4.92
C TYR A 50 11.40 -8.68 -3.59
N ARG A 51 11.86 -8.05 -2.51
CA ARG A 51 11.30 -8.15 -1.17
C ARG A 51 10.69 -6.81 -0.76
N ILE A 52 9.53 -6.87 -0.12
CA ILE A 52 8.91 -5.71 0.53
C ILE A 52 9.38 -5.68 1.99
N GLU A 53 10.08 -4.63 2.38
CA GLU A 53 10.38 -4.32 3.78
C GLU A 53 9.33 -3.33 4.30
N ASN A 54 8.59 -3.74 5.32
CA ASN A 54 7.64 -2.83 5.96
C ASN A 54 8.40 -1.71 6.68
N SER A 55 8.27 -0.48 6.20
CA SER A 55 8.78 0.68 6.92
C SER A 55 7.76 1.13 7.97
N LYS A 56 8.24 1.79 9.04
CA LYS A 56 7.38 2.36 10.09
C LYS A 56 6.36 3.38 9.59
N SER A 57 6.52 3.92 8.37
CA SER A 57 5.60 4.90 7.78
C SER A 57 4.36 4.28 7.12
N GLY A 58 4.21 2.94 7.17
CA GLY A 58 3.11 2.24 6.49
C GLY A 58 3.32 2.08 4.99
N VAL A 59 4.44 2.57 4.44
CA VAL A 59 4.85 2.35 3.04
C VAL A 59 5.90 1.25 2.99
N GLY A 60 5.62 0.17 2.27
CA GLY A 60 6.60 -0.90 2.04
C GLY A 60 7.73 -0.41 1.13
N ARG A 61 8.99 -0.57 1.55
CA ARG A 61 10.16 -0.31 0.71
C ARG A 61 10.46 -1.56 -0.12
N LEU A 62 10.56 -1.41 -1.43
CA LEU A 62 10.98 -2.50 -2.32
C LEU A 62 12.50 -2.60 -2.34
N MET A 63 13.02 -3.78 -2.04
CA MET A 63 14.44 -4.11 -2.10
C MET A 63 14.63 -5.27 -3.07
N LYS A 64 15.53 -5.12 -4.04
CA LYS A 64 15.87 -6.23 -4.95
C LYS A 64 16.69 -7.25 -4.18
N GLU A 65 16.19 -8.47 -4.06
CA GLU A 65 16.98 -9.59 -3.57
C GLU A 65 18.08 -9.88 -4.59
N ARG A 66 19.32 -9.83 -4.14
CA ARG A 66 20.47 -10.25 -4.93
C ARG A 66 20.43 -11.78 -5.00
N ASN A 67 19.60 -12.32 -5.89
CA ASN A 67 19.60 -13.75 -6.17
C ASN A 67 20.94 -14.13 -6.80
N ALA A 68 21.79 -14.81 -6.03
CA ALA A 68 22.95 -15.59 -6.49
C ALA A 68 22.55 -16.79 -7.38
N ARG A 69 21.47 -16.66 -8.16
CA ARG A 69 20.87 -17.71 -9.00
C ARG A 69 20.88 -17.36 -10.48
N VAL A 70 21.98 -16.75 -10.94
CA VAL A 70 22.34 -16.77 -12.37
C VAL A 70 23.83 -17.09 -12.47
N ASN A 71 24.19 -18.30 -12.08
CA ASN A 71 25.41 -19.00 -12.55
C ASN A 71 25.27 -20.51 -12.32
N LYS A 72 24.28 -21.10 -13.00
CA LYS A 72 24.24 -22.54 -13.30
C LYS A 72 23.58 -22.74 -14.65
N LYS A 73 24.32 -22.45 -15.71
CA LYS A 73 24.50 -23.31 -16.89
C LYS A 73 25.50 -22.67 -17.83
#